data_AF-A0A7S1SHX5-F1
#
_entry.id   AF-A0A7S1SHX5-F1
#
_cell.length_a   1.000
_cell.length_b   1.000
_cell.length_c   1.000
_cell.angle_alpha   90.00
_cell.angle_beta   90.00
_cell.angle_gamma   90.00
#
_symmetry.space_group_name_H-M   'P 1'
#
loop_
_entity.id
_entity.type
_entity.pdbx_description
1 polymer ?
#
loop_
_entity_poly.entity_id
_entity_poly.type
_entity_poly.pdbx_seq_one_letter_code
_entity_poly.pdbx_strand_id
1 'polypeptide(L)'
;GDAEVVRRRLEAGEDPCVKDHRGRPPYDVAVDKPTRDAFRRFMAAEPDKWDYTCSNIPSALTSELEEAQEAKRAEKEAKRKEKEKERKKAVKEKKKKAAEEAKAAAEADIEAAAAAAAAQAAKLRLGGGAGSKRGGGGSGSTGSKQQVRAEAEAAKRREAMAAAAEARMKALQSAQQQQQLW
;
A
#
# COMPACT_ATOMS: atom_id res chain seq x y z
N GLY A 1 -2.47 -34.98 -17.45
CA GLY A 1 -2.87 -35.08 -18.86
C GLY A 1 -2.05 -34.07 -19.65
N ASP A 2 -1.55 -34.46 -20.82
CA ASP A 2 -0.81 -33.53 -21.68
C ASP A 2 -1.73 -33.04 -22.80
N ALA A 3 -1.98 -31.73 -22.84
CA ALA A 3 -2.88 -31.12 -23.81
C ALA A 3 -2.33 -31.19 -25.25
N GLU A 4 -1.02 -31.11 -25.43
CA GLU A 4 -0.39 -31.14 -26.76
C GLU A 4 -0.48 -32.54 -27.38
N VAL A 5 -0.27 -33.58 -26.56
CA VAL A 5 -0.41 -34.98 -26.99
C VAL A 5 -1.85 -35.29 -27.36
N VAL A 6 -2.81 -34.83 -26.56
CA VAL A 6 -4.25 -35.00 -26.86
C VAL A 6 -4.62 -34.29 -28.16
N ARG A 7 -4.16 -33.05 -28.36
CA ARG A 7 -4.42 -32.32 -29.61
C ARG A 7 -3.92 -33.09 -30.84
N ARG A 8 -2.66 -33.55 -30.82
CA ARG A 8 -2.06 -34.29 -31.93
C ARG A 8 -2.82 -35.58 -32.26
N ARG A 9 -3.33 -36.28 -31.25
CA ARG A 9 -4.11 -37.52 -31.44
C ARG A 9 -5.47 -37.25 -32.07
N LEU A 10 -6.16 -36.20 -31.62
CA LEU A 10 -7.42 -35.77 -32.20
C LEU A 10 -7.24 -35.32 -33.67
N GLU A 11 -6.18 -34.56 -33.97
CA GLU A 11 -5.80 -34.19 -35.34
C GLU A 11 -5.50 -35.41 -36.23
N ALA A 12 -4.95 -36.48 -35.65
CA ALA A 12 -4.71 -37.75 -36.34
C ALA A 12 -5.99 -38.58 -36.56
N GLY A 13 -7.15 -38.11 -36.10
CA GLY A 13 -8.44 -38.76 -36.28
C GLY A 13 -8.84 -39.74 -35.18
N GLU A 14 -8.23 -39.66 -33.99
CA GLU A 14 -8.72 -40.41 -32.83
C GLU A 14 -10.09 -39.85 -32.37
N ASP A 15 -11.05 -40.75 -32.11
CA ASP A 15 -12.41 -40.39 -31.72
C ASP A 15 -12.46 -39.92 -30.24
N PRO A 16 -12.88 -38.66 -29.97
CA PRO A 16 -13.03 -38.14 -28.61
C PRO A 16 -14.20 -38.78 -27.84
N CYS A 17 -15.06 -39.58 -28.49
CA CYS A 17 -16.23 -40.21 -27.87
C CYS A 17 -15.95 -41.60 -27.28
N VAL A 18 -14.73 -42.12 -27.46
CA VAL A 18 -14.36 -43.47 -27.01
C VAL A 18 -14.41 -43.56 -25.49
N LYS A 19 -15.33 -44.39 -24.99
CA LYS A 19 -15.54 -44.59 -23.56
C LYS A 19 -14.56 -45.60 -23.00
N ASP A 20 -14.08 -45.31 -21.80
CA ASP A 20 -13.29 -46.23 -20.98
C ASP A 20 -14.14 -47.44 -20.52
N HIS A 21 -13.53 -48.46 -19.91
CA HIS A 21 -14.19 -49.64 -19.31
C HIS A 21 -15.31 -49.28 -18.30
N ARG A 22 -15.30 -48.05 -17.77
CA ARG A 22 -16.31 -47.49 -16.86
C ARG A 22 -17.36 -46.63 -17.55
N GLY A 23 -17.40 -46.59 -18.88
CA GLY A 23 -18.35 -45.81 -19.66
C GLY A 23 -18.09 -44.30 -19.70
N ARG A 24 -16.92 -43.85 -19.25
CA ARG A 24 -16.56 -42.42 -19.18
C ARG A 24 -15.81 -42.00 -20.44
N PRO A 25 -16.19 -40.89 -21.10
CA PRO A 25 -15.43 -40.35 -22.23
C PRO A 25 -14.09 -39.73 -21.76
N PRO A 26 -13.11 -39.56 -22.65
CA PRO A 26 -11.79 -39.00 -22.32
C PRO A 26 -11.86 -37.61 -21.67
N TYR A 27 -12.87 -36.81 -22.02
CA TYR A 27 -13.14 -35.51 -21.40
C TYR A 27 -13.42 -35.62 -19.89
N ASP A 28 -14.19 -36.62 -19.46
CA ASP A 28 -14.55 -36.84 -18.05
C ASP A 28 -13.39 -37.46 -17.25
N VAL A 29 -12.45 -38.10 -17.94
CA VAL A 29 -11.21 -38.62 -17.33
C VAL A 29 -10.14 -37.53 -17.20
N ALA A 30 -10.20 -36.49 -18.04
CA ALA A 30 -9.24 -35.39 -18.00
C ALA A 30 -9.44 -34.51 -16.75
N VAL A 31 -8.44 -34.51 -15.87
CA VAL A 31 -8.43 -33.69 -14.64
C VAL A 31 -7.98 -32.25 -14.92
N ASP A 32 -7.08 -32.09 -15.89
CA ASP A 32 -6.43 -30.81 -16.18
C ASP A 32 -7.28 -29.92 -17.11
N LYS A 33 -7.43 -28.65 -16.72
CA LYS A 33 -8.10 -27.63 -17.53
C LYS A 33 -7.56 -27.55 -18.98
N PRO A 34 -6.24 -27.45 -19.24
CA PRO A 34 -5.74 -27.34 -20.61
C PRO A 34 -6.05 -28.58 -21.47
N THR A 35 -6.08 -29.78 -20.88
CA THR A 35 -6.43 -31.00 -21.61
C THR A 35 -7.91 -31.03 -21.97
N ARG A 36 -8.79 -30.60 -21.05
CA ARG A 36 -10.24 -30.45 -21.34
C ARG A 36 -10.52 -29.39 -22.38
N ASP A 37 -9.77 -28.29 -22.36
CA ASP A 37 -9.88 -27.22 -23.35
C ASP A 37 -9.43 -27.69 -24.75
N ALA A 38 -8.44 -28.60 -24.85
CA ALA A 38 -8.05 -29.19 -26.13
C ALA A 38 -9.21 -29.96 -26.81
N PHE A 39 -9.97 -30.77 -26.05
CA PHE A 39 -11.17 -31.45 -26.57
C PHE A 39 -12.25 -30.46 -27.01
N ARG A 40 -12.45 -29.38 -26.25
CA ARG A 40 -13.42 -28.32 -26.59
C ARG A 40 -13.02 -27.53 -27.84
N ARG A 41 -11.74 -27.26 -28.02
CA ARG A 41 -11.20 -26.59 -29.23
C ARG A 41 -11.31 -27.48 -30.46
N PHE A 42 -11.04 -28.78 -30.32
CA PHE A 42 -11.19 -29.74 -31.42
C PHE A 42 -12.66 -29.89 -31.85
N MET A 43 -13.59 -29.96 -30.89
CA MET A 43 -15.04 -29.94 -31.16
C MET A 43 -15.48 -28.66 -31.89
N ALA A 44 -14.90 -27.51 -31.56
CA ALA A 44 -15.18 -26.26 -32.26
C ALA A 44 -14.61 -26.22 -33.69
N ALA A 45 -13.47 -26.88 -33.93
CA ALA A 45 -12.84 -26.94 -35.25
C ALA A 45 -13.57 -27.89 -36.21
N GLU A 46 -14.09 -29.02 -35.71
CA GLU A 46 -14.75 -30.04 -36.52
C GLU A 46 -16.09 -30.49 -35.88
N PRO A 47 -17.11 -29.62 -35.82
CA PRO A 47 -18.37 -29.91 -35.11
C PRO A 47 -19.19 -31.04 -35.74
N ASP A 48 -19.00 -31.33 -37.04
CA ASP A 48 -19.77 -32.32 -37.80
C ASP A 48 -19.06 -33.67 -37.97
N LYS A 49 -17.85 -33.83 -37.44
CA LYS A 49 -17.02 -35.02 -37.70
C LYS A 49 -17.32 -36.20 -36.77
N TRP A 50 -17.77 -35.92 -35.56
CA TRP A 50 -18.07 -36.93 -34.54
C TRP A 50 -19.39 -36.63 -33.82
N ASP A 51 -20.03 -37.66 -33.29
CA ASP A 51 -21.22 -37.49 -32.44
C ASP A 51 -20.81 -37.09 -31.01
N TYR A 52 -20.53 -35.80 -30.85
CA TYR A 52 -20.08 -35.22 -29.57
C TYR A 52 -21.10 -35.36 -28.42
N THR A 53 -22.34 -35.78 -28.70
CA THR A 53 -23.32 -36.12 -27.64
C THR A 53 -22.81 -37.25 -26.74
N CYS A 54 -21.99 -38.15 -27.29
CA CYS A 54 -21.38 -39.26 -26.56
C CYS A 54 -20.16 -38.85 -25.72
N SER A 55 -19.55 -37.70 -26.00
CA SER A 55 -18.32 -37.21 -25.36
C SER A 55 -18.56 -36.38 -24.08
N ASN A 56 -19.81 -36.02 -23.76
CA ASN A 56 -20.18 -35.19 -22.61
C ASN A 56 -19.40 -33.86 -22.52
N ILE A 57 -18.90 -33.34 -23.65
CA ILE A 57 -18.16 -32.07 -23.72
C ILE A 57 -19.18 -30.93 -23.63
N PRO A 58 -19.27 -30.18 -22.51
CA PRO A 58 -20.28 -29.16 -22.33
C PRO A 58 -19.88 -27.93 -23.16
N SER A 59 -20.59 -27.70 -24.27
CA SER A 59 -20.49 -26.54 -25.16
C SER A 59 -19.10 -26.30 -25.79
N ALA A 60 -19.09 -26.07 -27.12
CA ALA A 60 -17.91 -25.64 -27.85
C ALA A 60 -17.32 -24.38 -27.19
N LEU A 61 -16.09 -24.46 -26.73
CA LEU A 61 -15.31 -23.30 -26.34
C LEU A 61 -14.88 -22.64 -27.65
N THR A 62 -15.72 -21.76 -28.20
CA THR A 62 -15.44 -21.09 -29.48
C THR A 62 -14.20 -20.21 -29.32
N SER A 63 -13.25 -20.34 -30.24
CA SER A 63 -11.98 -19.58 -30.25
C SER A 63 -12.20 -18.07 -30.06
N GLU A 64 -13.30 -17.55 -30.61
CA GLU A 64 -13.69 -16.14 -30.52
C GLU A 64 -13.94 -15.65 -29.07
N LEU A 65 -14.40 -16.53 -28.17
CA LEU A 65 -14.63 -16.18 -26.77
C LEU A 65 -13.34 -16.17 -25.94
N GLU A 66 -12.35 -16.99 -26.29
CA GLU A 66 -11.03 -16.94 -25.64
C GLU A 66 -10.28 -15.67 -26.04
N GLU A 67 -10.30 -15.31 -27.32
CA GLU A 67 -9.66 -14.09 -27.82
C GLU A 67 -10.32 -12.83 -27.25
N ALA A 68 -11.66 -12.79 -27.14
CA ALA A 68 -12.36 -11.67 -26.49
C ALA A 68 -12.04 -11.56 -24.99
N GLN A 69 -11.86 -12.69 -24.31
CA GLN A 69 -11.48 -12.69 -22.90
C GLN A 69 -10.02 -12.30 -22.68
N GLU A 70 -9.11 -12.74 -23.54
CA GLU A 70 -7.71 -12.32 -23.49
C GLU A 70 -7.55 -10.84 -23.82
N ALA A 71 -8.24 -10.34 -24.85
CA ALA A 71 -8.27 -8.91 -25.18
C ALA A 71 -8.77 -8.07 -23.97
N LYS A 72 -9.86 -8.50 -23.34
CA LYS A 72 -10.41 -7.83 -22.14
C LYS A 72 -9.49 -7.93 -20.92
N ARG A 73 -8.73 -9.02 -20.77
CA ARG A 73 -7.73 -9.16 -19.70
C ARG A 73 -6.51 -8.29 -19.97
N ALA A 74 -6.01 -8.26 -21.20
CA ALA A 74 -4.88 -7.44 -21.62
C ALA A 74 -5.18 -5.95 -21.45
N GLU A 75 -6.38 -5.49 -21.83
CA GLU A 75 -6.82 -4.11 -21.64
C GLU A 75 -6.85 -3.73 -20.14
N LYS A 76 -7.41 -4.60 -19.30
CA LYS A 76 -7.44 -4.37 -17.84
C LYS A 76 -6.05 -4.35 -17.23
N GLU A 77 -5.15 -5.22 -17.68
CA GLU A 77 -3.78 -5.29 -17.19
C GLU A 77 -2.97 -4.05 -17.60
N ALA A 78 -3.13 -3.58 -18.85
CA ALA A 78 -2.53 -2.34 -19.33
C ALA A 78 -2.98 -1.14 -18.48
N LYS A 79 -4.30 -1.01 -18.24
CA LYS A 79 -4.86 0.04 -17.39
C LYS A 79 -4.36 -0.02 -15.94
N ARG A 80 -4.19 -1.23 -15.39
CA ARG A 80 -3.66 -1.42 -14.02
C ARG A 80 -2.18 -1.03 -13.94
N LYS A 81 -1.38 -1.43 -14.94
CA LYS A 81 0.04 -1.07 -15.03
C LYS A 81 0.25 0.44 -15.13
N GLU A 82 -0.61 1.16 -15.84
CA GLU A 82 -0.56 2.63 -15.94
C GLU A 82 -0.84 3.30 -14.59
N LYS A 83 -1.96 2.93 -13.93
CA LYS A 83 -2.30 3.45 -12.59
C LYS A 83 -1.24 3.14 -11.54
N GLU A 84 -0.59 1.98 -11.62
CA GLU A 84 0.49 1.62 -10.70
C GLU A 84 1.73 2.49 -10.89
N LYS A 85 2.10 2.80 -12.14
CA LYS A 85 3.23 3.70 -12.43
C LYS A 85 2.97 5.11 -11.88
N GLU A 86 1.76 5.62 -12.04
CA GLU A 86 1.37 6.93 -11.49
C GLU A 86 1.38 6.94 -9.96
N ARG A 87 0.79 5.91 -9.32
CA ARG A 87 0.79 5.76 -7.86
C ARG A 87 2.21 5.68 -7.31
N LYS A 88 3.11 4.96 -7.99
CA LYS A 88 4.52 4.83 -7.57
C LYS A 88 5.27 6.16 -7.65
N LYS A 89 5.00 7.00 -8.66
CA LYS A 89 5.56 8.35 -8.76
C LYS A 89 5.06 9.24 -7.63
N ALA A 90 3.75 9.26 -7.38
CA ALA A 90 3.14 10.06 -6.31
C ALA A 90 3.66 9.66 -4.91
N VAL A 91 3.82 8.36 -4.65
CA VAL A 91 4.38 7.86 -3.37
C VAL A 91 5.85 8.27 -3.20
N LYS A 92 6.65 8.20 -4.28
CA LYS A 92 8.06 8.62 -4.23
C LYS A 92 8.20 10.11 -3.94
N GLU A 93 7.36 10.94 -4.55
CA GLU A 93 7.35 12.38 -4.32
C GLU A 93 6.91 12.73 -2.90
N LYS A 94 5.81 12.13 -2.42
CA LYS A 94 5.35 12.30 -1.03
C LYS A 94 6.41 11.87 -0.02
N LYS A 95 7.10 10.75 -0.26
CA LYS A 95 8.18 10.28 0.63
C LYS A 95 9.37 11.24 0.63
N LYS A 96 9.72 11.83 -0.52
CA LYS A 96 10.80 12.82 -0.60
C LYS A 96 10.42 14.10 0.17
N LYS A 97 9.20 14.61 -0.02
CA LYS A 97 8.70 15.79 0.70
C LYS A 97 8.64 15.56 2.21
N ALA A 98 8.12 14.40 2.64
CA ALA A 98 8.08 14.04 4.06
C ALA A 98 9.49 13.88 4.67
N ALA A 99 10.46 13.37 3.91
CA ALA A 99 11.83 13.25 4.38
C ALA A 99 12.53 14.62 4.49
N GLU A 100 12.24 15.55 3.59
CA GLU A 100 12.74 16.93 3.65
C GLU A 100 12.12 17.69 4.83
N GLU A 101 10.81 17.57 5.01
CA GLU A 101 10.09 18.18 6.13
C GLU A 101 10.55 17.61 7.48
N ALA A 102 10.81 16.30 7.57
CA ALA A 102 11.39 15.69 8.77
C ALA A 102 12.82 16.16 9.05
N LYS A 103 13.63 16.41 8.01
CA LYS A 103 14.97 16.99 8.17
C LYS A 103 14.91 18.44 8.66
N ALA A 104 14.05 19.26 8.05
CA ALA A 104 13.87 20.64 8.47
C ALA A 104 13.34 20.74 9.92
N ALA A 105 12.40 19.87 10.30
CA ALA A 105 11.92 19.79 11.68
C ALA A 105 13.04 19.38 12.67
N ALA A 106 13.87 18.39 12.30
CA ALA A 106 15.00 17.97 13.12
C ALA A 106 16.06 19.07 13.28
N GLU A 107 16.35 19.83 12.22
CA GLU A 107 17.27 20.98 12.28
C GLU A 107 16.71 22.09 13.19
N ALA A 108 15.41 22.40 13.09
CA ALA A 108 14.75 23.37 13.96
C ALA A 108 14.75 22.93 15.44
N ASP A 109 14.54 21.64 15.72
CA ASP A 109 14.60 21.09 17.09
C ASP A 109 16.02 21.18 17.66
N ILE A 110 17.06 20.91 16.86
CA ILE A 110 18.46 21.04 17.28
C ILE A 110 18.80 22.51 17.57
N GLU A 111 18.36 23.45 16.74
CA GLU A 111 18.59 24.87 16.95
C GLU A 111 17.86 25.38 18.22
N ALA A 112 16.62 24.96 18.43
CA ALA A 112 15.85 25.28 19.63
C ALA A 112 16.52 24.71 20.91
N ALA A 113 17.04 23.48 20.84
CA ALA A 113 17.76 22.85 21.94
C ALA A 113 19.09 23.57 22.25
N ALA A 114 19.83 23.99 21.21
CA ALA A 114 21.06 24.77 21.37
C ALA A 114 20.80 26.14 21.99
N ALA A 115 19.74 26.84 21.55
CA ALA A 115 19.33 28.12 22.11
C ALA A 115 18.89 27.98 23.58
N ALA A 116 18.14 26.92 23.92
CA ALA A 116 17.75 26.62 25.29
C ALA A 116 18.96 26.32 26.18
N ALA A 117 19.94 25.55 25.69
CA ALA A 117 21.18 25.26 26.41
C ALA A 117 22.02 26.53 26.64
N ALA A 118 22.13 27.41 25.64
CA ALA A 118 22.81 28.70 25.78
C ALA A 118 22.14 29.62 26.81
N ALA A 119 20.81 29.68 26.82
CA ALA A 119 20.04 30.46 27.80
C ALA A 119 20.21 29.92 29.24
N GLN A 120 20.23 28.59 29.42
CA GLN A 120 20.51 27.95 30.72
C GLN A 120 21.92 28.26 31.20
N ALA A 121 22.93 28.19 30.32
CA ALA A 121 24.31 28.52 30.64
C ALA A 121 24.48 30.00 31.05
N ALA A 122 23.79 30.93 30.37
CA ALA A 122 23.79 32.34 30.73
C ALA A 122 23.15 32.58 32.12
N LYS A 123 22.06 31.88 32.44
CA LYS A 123 21.39 31.96 33.75
C LYS A 123 22.29 31.44 34.88
N LEU A 124 23.04 30.36 34.65
CA LEU A 124 24.01 29.82 35.60
C LEU A 124 25.18 30.78 35.84
N ARG A 125 25.65 31.48 34.80
CA ARG A 125 26.71 32.50 34.91
C ARG A 125 26.31 33.73 35.72
N LEU A 126 25.04 34.13 35.67
CA LEU A 126 24.49 35.24 36.46
C LEU A 126 24.12 34.82 37.90
N GLY A 127 24.12 33.52 38.22
CA GLY A 127 23.80 32.99 39.57
C GLY A 127 25.01 32.57 40.42
N GLY A 128 26.22 32.62 39.86
CA GLY A 128 27.47 32.25 40.55
C GLY A 128 28.03 33.35 41.46
N GLY A 129 27.29 33.73 42.48
CA GLY A 129 27.71 34.73 43.49
C GLY A 129 27.41 34.25 44.91
N ALA A 130 28.07 33.18 45.36
CA ALA A 130 28.02 32.78 46.77
C ALA A 130 29.07 33.57 47.56
N GLY A 131 28.63 34.71 48.12
CA GLY A 131 29.39 35.54 49.05
C GLY A 131 28.46 36.15 50.10
N SER A 132 28.14 35.37 51.12
CA SER A 132 27.71 35.75 52.49
C SER A 132 27.32 37.22 52.74
N LYS A 133 26.02 37.50 52.96
CA LYS A 133 25.59 38.36 54.08
C LYS A 133 24.10 38.20 54.43
N ARG A 134 23.86 38.01 55.72
CA ARG A 134 22.57 38.08 56.43
C ARG A 134 21.89 39.44 56.19
N GLY A 135 20.56 39.44 56.15
CA GLY A 135 19.77 40.53 56.74
C GLY A 135 18.72 41.18 55.84
N GLY A 136 17.50 41.24 56.39
CA GLY A 136 16.66 42.44 56.33
C GLY A 136 15.77 42.59 55.09
N GLY A 137 14.46 42.66 55.32
CA GLY A 137 13.45 42.92 54.28
C GLY A 137 13.44 44.34 53.74
N GLY A 138 12.63 44.54 52.70
CA GLY A 138 12.29 45.86 52.17
C GLY A 138 12.00 45.88 50.68
N SER A 139 10.71 45.89 50.34
CA SER A 139 10.03 46.58 49.21
C SER A 139 10.81 46.96 47.94
N GLY A 140 10.32 46.53 46.78
CA GLY A 140 10.75 47.05 45.48
C GLY A 140 10.10 46.39 44.25
N SER A 141 8.92 46.89 43.88
CA SER A 141 8.02 46.69 42.72
C SER A 141 8.52 46.28 41.31
N THR A 142 9.70 45.67 41.11
CA THR A 142 10.21 45.33 39.74
C THR A 142 10.23 43.84 39.39
N GLY A 143 10.03 42.92 40.34
CA GLY A 143 10.03 41.47 40.09
C GLY A 143 8.78 40.91 39.39
N SER A 144 7.62 41.57 39.57
CA SER A 144 6.33 41.07 39.06
C SER A 144 6.30 40.98 37.54
N LYS A 145 6.76 42.01 36.81
CA LYS A 145 6.64 42.10 35.35
C LYS A 145 7.48 41.04 34.60
N GLN A 146 8.63 40.65 35.14
CA GLN A 146 9.45 39.56 34.58
C GLN A 146 8.84 38.18 34.85
N GLN A 147 8.22 37.99 36.02
CA GLN A 147 7.56 36.74 36.37
C GLN A 147 6.32 36.49 35.48
N VAL A 148 5.49 37.52 35.25
CA VAL A 148 4.32 37.37 34.35
C VAL A 148 4.75 37.10 32.91
N ARG A 149 5.87 37.68 32.44
CA ARG A 149 6.40 37.44 31.10
C ARG A 149 6.94 36.02 30.93
N ALA A 150 7.63 35.50 31.94
CA ALA A 150 8.15 34.12 31.94
C ALA A 150 7.01 33.10 31.98
N GLU A 151 5.96 33.37 32.75
CA GLU A 151 4.78 32.51 32.84
C GLU A 151 3.96 32.52 31.54
N ALA A 152 3.80 33.68 30.91
CA ALA A 152 3.16 33.81 29.59
C ALA A 152 3.96 33.09 28.48
N GLU A 153 5.29 33.10 28.54
CA GLU A 153 6.13 32.37 27.59
C GLU A 153 6.04 30.85 27.82
N ALA A 154 6.00 30.41 29.09
CA ALA A 154 5.78 29.01 29.44
C ALA A 154 4.40 28.51 29.00
N ALA A 155 3.35 29.33 29.10
CA ALA A 155 2.02 29.02 28.59
C ALA A 155 2.02 28.82 27.06
N LYS A 156 2.67 29.73 26.31
CA LYS A 156 2.82 29.61 24.86
C LYS A 156 3.61 28.36 24.43
N ARG A 157 4.66 28.00 25.17
CA ARG A 157 5.41 26.75 24.93
C ARG A 157 4.55 25.50 25.16
N ARG A 158 3.71 25.52 26.20
CA ARG A 158 2.77 24.42 26.48
C ARG A 158 1.69 24.31 25.41
N GLU A 159 1.14 25.44 24.97
CA GLU A 159 0.14 25.48 23.89
C GLU A 159 0.71 25.01 22.56
N ALA A 160 1.93 25.44 22.20
CA ALA A 160 2.62 24.97 20.99
C ALA A 160 2.89 23.46 21.05
N MET A 161 3.26 22.93 22.23
CA MET A 161 3.49 21.50 22.42
C MET A 161 2.18 20.69 22.34
N ALA A 162 1.07 21.23 22.85
CA ALA A 162 -0.26 20.63 22.71
C ALA A 162 -0.71 20.62 21.24
N ALA A 163 -0.56 21.73 20.52
CA ALA A 163 -0.91 21.83 19.10
C ALA A 163 -0.09 20.86 18.23
N ALA A 164 1.20 20.69 18.52
CA ALA A 164 2.05 19.72 17.83
C ALA A 164 1.62 18.26 18.13
N ALA A 165 1.22 17.97 19.36
CA ALA A 165 0.70 16.66 19.73
C ALA A 165 -0.64 16.35 19.05
N GLU A 166 -1.55 17.33 18.98
CA GLU A 166 -2.83 17.22 18.27
C GLU A 166 -2.63 17.03 16.75
N ALA A 167 -1.69 17.77 16.15
CA ALA A 167 -1.34 17.60 14.74
C ALA A 167 -0.82 16.19 14.44
N ARG A 168 0.02 15.64 15.33
CA ARG A 168 0.53 14.27 15.22
C ARG A 168 -0.59 13.23 15.37
N MET A 169 -1.52 13.43 16.30
CA MET A 169 -2.68 12.53 16.48
C MET A 169 -3.63 12.58 15.28
N LYS A 170 -3.88 13.76 14.72
CA LYS A 170 -4.70 13.94 13.52
C LYS A 170 -4.07 13.30 12.28
N ALA A 171 -2.74 13.41 12.13
CA ALA A 171 -2.01 12.72 11.07
C ALA A 171 -2.14 11.19 11.19
N LEU A 172 -2.02 10.63 12.40
CA LEU A 172 -2.22 9.19 12.64
C LEU A 172 -3.65 8.75 12.37
N GLN A 173 -4.65 9.51 12.82
CA GLN A 173 -6.07 9.23 12.55
C GLN A 173 -6.40 9.27 11.06
N SER A 174 -5.89 10.26 10.33
CA SER A 174 -6.09 10.33 8.88
C SER A 174 -5.37 9.19 8.13
N ALA A 175 -4.19 8.76 8.58
CA ALA A 175 -3.51 7.60 8.04
C ALA A 175 -4.28 6.30 8.29
N GLN A 176 -4.89 6.15 9.47
CA GLN A 176 -5.74 5.01 9.81
C GLN A 176 -7.03 4.98 8.95
N GLN A 177 -7.67 6.13 8.74
CA GLN A 177 -8.83 6.23 7.84
C GLN A 177 -8.47 5.85 6.39
N GLN A 178 -7.31 6.25 5.90
CA GLN A 178 -6.83 5.87 4.56
C GLN A 178 -6.57 4.37 4.42
N GLN A 179 -6.21 3.68 5.51
CA GLN A 179 -6.03 2.22 5.50
C GLN A 179 -7.35 1.45 5.51
N GLN A 180 -8.46 2.01 6.01
CA GLN A 180 -9.77 1.37 5.99
C GLN A 180 -10.54 1.55 4.67
N LEU A 181 -10.05 2.43 3.79
CA LEU A 181 -10.64 2.71 2.48
C LEU A 181 -10.03 1.87 1.35
N TRP A 182 -9.26 0.83 1.68
CA TRP A 182 -8.65 -0.13 0.74
C TRP A 182 -8.95 -1.58 1.12
#